data_AF-J9SKD9-F1
#
_entry.id   AF-J9SKD9-F1
#
_cell.length_a   1.000
_cell.length_b   1.000
_cell.length_c   1.000
_cell.angle_alpha   90.00
_cell.angle_beta   90.00
_cell.angle_gamma   90.00
#
_symmetry.space_group_name_H-M   'P 1'
#
loop_
_entity.id
_entity.type
_entity.pdbx_description
1 polymer ?
#
loop_
_entity_poly.entity_id
_entity_poly.type
_entity_poly.pdbx_seq_one_letter_code
_entity_poly.pdbx_strand_id
1 'polypeptide(L)'
;MGLAPMMSQAVQTVGVADIGGGWVLLIQHNSEYLGVTDDLYKSVIDNHEIVSHFSNVNANSRFVWWRDGRQQISFEPMFPSRDLDRARSITTTGSSSVFDLMSEVGGFELEETDEPRDEFFHIEASFALAERRTGIAVTKELIESAEFTVALVPTTTEPQAPYAHEMPPRVPLLGERATWSEVHQLYRSAGESTVHATMVLSEDQGGSEERLEVEFWYSPFEGVRQADDDGLLSVSDSSGRLWHRGPYAPSTWPDQLVAIHRRWDQLTSFRLVIDPTGLGTVTEVGGRRAWEFVFPPYIFGPVAVAFDANTGIPLRAESSGRTEELRNVILNESFSENLFIVPD
;
A
#
# COMPACT_ATOMS: atom_id res chain seq x y z
N MET A 1 -13.01 10.18 23.59
CA MET A 1 -11.84 10.97 23.17
C MET A 1 -11.76 10.81 21.66
N GLY A 2 -12.00 11.88 20.90
CA GLY A 2 -12.13 11.79 19.45
C GLY A 2 -10.79 11.50 18.80
N LEU A 3 -10.66 10.32 18.19
CA LEU A 3 -9.58 10.04 17.26
C LEU A 3 -9.73 11.02 16.10
N ALA A 4 -8.67 11.78 15.81
CA ALA A 4 -8.57 12.54 14.58
C ALA A 4 -8.79 11.60 13.39
N PRO A 5 -9.40 12.05 12.28
CA PRO A 5 -9.56 11.19 11.10
C PRO A 5 -8.18 10.87 10.55
N MET A 6 -7.65 9.68 10.89
CA MET A 6 -6.46 9.13 10.26
C MET A 6 -6.77 8.94 8.78
N MET A 7 -5.94 9.55 7.94
CA MET A 7 -6.24 9.77 6.54
C MET A 7 -6.16 8.45 5.76
N SER A 8 -7.32 7.95 5.36
CA SER A 8 -7.44 6.72 4.58
C SER A 8 -6.82 6.87 3.19
N GLN A 9 -6.14 5.82 2.70
CA GLN A 9 -5.86 5.69 1.27
C GLN A 9 -7.18 5.80 0.52
N ALA A 10 -7.36 6.79 -0.37
CA ALA A 10 -8.65 7.08 -0.99
C ALA A 10 -9.31 5.87 -1.70
N VAL A 11 -8.51 4.87 -2.06
CA VAL A 11 -8.93 3.57 -2.57
C VAL A 11 -8.06 2.49 -1.95
N GLN A 12 -8.66 1.33 -1.76
CA GLN A 12 -7.99 0.14 -1.29
C GLN A 12 -8.21 -1.04 -2.24
N THR A 13 -7.12 -1.73 -2.58
CA THR A 13 -7.18 -2.93 -3.41
C THR A 13 -7.57 -4.13 -2.56
N VAL A 14 -8.56 -4.89 -3.04
CA VAL A 14 -9.00 -6.14 -2.43
C VAL A 14 -9.02 -7.25 -3.48
N GLY A 15 -8.67 -8.46 -3.07
CA GLY A 15 -8.92 -9.68 -3.82
C GLY A 15 -10.15 -10.36 -3.25
N VAL A 16 -11.06 -10.82 -4.11
CA VAL A 16 -12.28 -11.53 -3.72
C VAL A 16 -12.35 -12.87 -4.45
N ALA A 17 -12.51 -13.97 -3.74
CA ALA A 17 -12.61 -15.32 -4.31
C ALA A 17 -13.81 -16.07 -3.73
N ASP A 18 -14.57 -16.76 -4.60
CA ASP A 18 -15.52 -17.78 -4.16
C ASP A 18 -14.73 -19.00 -3.71
N ILE A 19 -14.89 -19.37 -2.44
CA ILE A 19 -14.17 -20.47 -1.79
C ILE A 19 -15.10 -21.67 -1.50
N GLY A 20 -16.32 -21.64 -2.03
CA GLY A 20 -17.32 -22.68 -1.86
C GLY A 20 -18.05 -22.60 -0.52
N GLY A 21 -19.03 -23.50 -0.34
CA GLY A 21 -19.84 -23.55 0.89
C GLY A 21 -20.73 -22.33 1.13
N GLY A 22 -20.92 -21.47 0.11
CA GLY A 22 -21.62 -20.20 0.23
C GLY A 22 -20.79 -19.09 0.87
N TRP A 23 -19.48 -19.31 1.06
CA TRP A 23 -18.55 -18.32 1.60
C TRP A 23 -17.68 -17.71 0.49
N VAL A 24 -17.32 -16.46 0.72
CA VAL A 24 -16.40 -15.70 -0.12
C VAL A 24 -15.24 -15.26 0.75
N LEU A 25 -14.02 -15.43 0.24
CA LEU A 25 -12.80 -14.93 0.88
C LEU A 25 -12.47 -13.56 0.31
N LEU A 26 -12.32 -12.57 1.19
CA LEU A 26 -11.81 -11.26 0.84
C LEU A 26 -10.46 -11.06 1.51
N ILE A 27 -9.43 -10.77 0.72
CA ILE A 27 -8.08 -10.44 1.18
C ILE A 27 -7.79 -8.98 0.80
N GLN A 28 -7.12 -8.26 1.68
CA GLN A 28 -6.80 -6.86 1.48
C GLN A 28 -5.30 -6.68 1.40
N HIS A 29 -4.83 -5.92 0.40
CA HIS A 29 -3.42 -5.57 0.29
C HIS A 29 -3.18 -4.21 0.98
N ASN A 30 -2.31 -4.18 1.99
CA ASN A 30 -1.90 -2.96 2.70
C ASN A 30 -3.06 -2.10 3.23
N SER A 31 -4.13 -2.76 3.71
CA SER A 31 -5.27 -2.11 4.38
C SER A 31 -4.91 -1.63 5.77
N GLU A 32 -5.47 -0.50 6.18
CA GLU A 32 -5.54 -0.22 7.61
C GLU A 32 -6.85 -0.71 8.24
N TYR A 33 -8.04 -0.60 7.60
CA TYR A 33 -9.30 -0.93 8.32
C TYR A 33 -10.53 -1.39 7.49
N LEU A 34 -10.48 -1.54 6.16
CA LEU A 34 -11.72 -1.72 5.37
C LEU A 34 -12.60 -2.89 5.84
N GLY A 35 -12.02 -4.07 6.07
CA GLY A 35 -12.79 -5.27 6.47
C GLY A 35 -13.30 -5.24 7.91
N VAL A 36 -12.86 -4.26 8.70
CA VAL A 36 -13.18 -4.10 10.13
C VAL A 36 -13.89 -2.78 10.46
N THR A 37 -14.22 -1.97 9.43
CA THR A 37 -14.88 -0.66 9.59
C THR A 37 -16.33 -0.70 9.15
N ASP A 38 -17.26 -0.48 10.08
CA ASP A 38 -18.70 -0.51 9.84
C ASP A 38 -19.12 0.38 8.65
N ASP A 39 -18.69 1.65 8.62
CA ASP A 39 -19.15 2.62 7.60
C ASP A 39 -18.70 2.27 6.18
N LEU A 40 -17.48 1.73 6.04
CA LEU A 40 -16.92 1.36 4.73
C LEU A 40 -17.44 0.00 4.24
N TYR A 41 -17.71 -0.91 5.17
CA TYR A 41 -18.14 -2.27 4.86
C TYR A 41 -19.66 -2.47 4.95
N LYS A 42 -20.40 -1.39 5.23
CA LYS A 42 -21.84 -1.41 5.48
C LYS A 42 -22.66 -2.15 4.43
N SER A 43 -22.38 -1.91 3.14
CA SER A 43 -23.11 -2.54 2.03
C SER A 43 -22.96 -4.07 2.03
N VAL A 44 -21.81 -4.58 2.49
CA VAL A 44 -21.55 -6.01 2.65
C VAL A 44 -22.21 -6.52 3.93
N ILE A 45 -22.05 -5.79 5.05
CA ILE A 45 -22.65 -6.11 6.36
C ILE A 45 -24.17 -6.27 6.29
N ASP A 46 -24.86 -5.37 5.59
CA ASP A 46 -26.31 -5.36 5.53
C ASP A 46 -26.88 -6.61 4.83
N ASN A 47 -26.07 -7.33 4.05
CA ASN A 47 -26.54 -8.43 3.19
C ASN A 47 -25.85 -9.78 3.45
N HIS A 48 -24.81 -9.82 4.29
CA HIS A 48 -23.98 -11.02 4.48
C HIS A 48 -23.63 -11.27 5.94
N GLU A 49 -23.37 -12.53 6.27
CA GLU A 49 -22.63 -12.89 7.48
C GLU A 49 -21.13 -12.74 7.19
N ILE A 50 -20.41 -12.10 8.10
CA ILE A 50 -19.01 -11.71 7.90
C ILE A 50 -18.22 -12.05 9.14
N VAL A 51 -17.13 -12.77 8.95
CA VAL A 51 -16.08 -12.91 9.96
C VAL A 51 -14.82 -12.26 9.40
N SER A 52 -14.28 -11.27 10.09
CA SER A 52 -13.12 -10.52 9.65
C SER A 52 -12.05 -10.48 10.74
N HIS A 53 -10.80 -10.63 10.30
CA HIS A 53 -9.62 -10.46 11.12
C HIS A 53 -8.67 -9.49 10.40
N PHE A 54 -8.18 -8.51 11.14
CA PHE A 54 -7.20 -7.53 10.72
C PHE A 54 -6.02 -7.56 11.69
N SER A 55 -4.80 -7.46 11.16
CA SER A 55 -3.58 -7.24 11.95
C SER A 55 -2.55 -6.49 11.09
N ASN A 56 -1.74 -5.62 11.69
CA ASN A 56 -0.68 -4.87 11.00
C ASN A 56 0.66 -4.87 11.75
N VAL A 57 1.69 -4.32 11.09
CA VAL A 57 3.06 -4.23 11.63
C VAL A 57 3.20 -3.37 12.90
N ASN A 58 2.22 -2.49 13.16
CA ASN A 58 2.15 -1.67 14.36
C ASN A 58 1.43 -2.38 15.51
N ALA A 59 1.18 -3.68 15.38
CA ALA A 59 0.49 -4.51 16.37
C ALA A 59 -0.94 -4.01 16.66
N ASN A 60 -1.58 -3.36 15.69
CA ASN A 60 -3.01 -3.06 15.75
C ASN A 60 -3.76 -4.25 15.16
N SER A 61 -4.71 -4.82 15.90
CA SER A 61 -5.48 -5.95 15.40
C SER A 61 -6.95 -5.89 15.79
N ARG A 62 -7.79 -6.52 14.98
CA ARG A 62 -9.23 -6.53 15.23
C ARG A 62 -9.85 -7.80 14.69
N PHE A 63 -10.64 -8.45 15.53
CA PHE A 63 -11.54 -9.50 15.11
C PHE A 63 -12.97 -8.99 15.21
N VAL A 64 -13.74 -9.14 14.15
CA VAL A 64 -15.14 -8.69 14.10
C VAL A 64 -16.00 -9.74 13.44
N TRP A 65 -17.19 -9.97 14.00
CA TRP A 65 -18.21 -10.82 13.40
C TRP A 65 -19.51 -10.04 13.28
N TRP A 66 -20.05 -9.96 12.07
CA TRP A 66 -21.38 -9.43 11.80
C TRP A 66 -22.29 -10.53 11.29
N ARG A 67 -23.56 -10.41 11.67
CA ARG A 67 -24.65 -11.27 11.21
C ARG A 67 -25.93 -10.48 11.21
N ASP A 68 -26.76 -10.67 10.18
CA ASP A 68 -28.05 -9.99 10.00
C ASP A 68 -27.93 -8.46 10.10
N GLY A 69 -26.90 -7.89 9.47
CA GLY A 69 -26.64 -6.44 9.49
C GLY A 69 -26.16 -5.89 10.83
N ARG A 70 -25.80 -6.73 11.80
CA ARG A 70 -25.43 -6.32 13.16
C ARG A 70 -24.10 -6.91 13.60
N GLN A 71 -23.27 -6.09 14.22
CA GLN A 71 -22.04 -6.52 14.86
C GLN A 71 -22.37 -7.38 16.08
N GLN A 72 -21.99 -8.65 16.03
CA GLN A 72 -22.12 -9.59 17.13
C GLN A 72 -21.01 -9.30 18.15
N ILE A 73 -19.76 -9.52 17.76
CA ILE A 73 -18.57 -9.26 18.58
C ILE A 73 -17.56 -8.41 17.79
N SER A 74 -16.78 -7.61 18.51
CA SER A 74 -15.63 -6.88 18.00
C SER A 74 -14.64 -6.74 19.13
N PHE A 75 -13.45 -7.31 18.99
CA PHE A 75 -12.42 -7.28 20.02
C PHE A 75 -11.03 -7.13 19.42
N GLU A 76 -10.07 -6.76 20.26
CA GLU A 76 -8.64 -6.72 19.96
C GLU A 76 -8.02 -8.08 20.34
N PRO A 77 -7.65 -8.95 19.37
CA PRO A 77 -7.03 -10.25 19.63
C PRO A 77 -5.83 -10.22 20.58
N MET A 78 -5.05 -9.13 20.60
CA MET A 78 -3.94 -8.98 21.54
C MET A 78 -4.37 -8.70 22.97
N PHE A 79 -5.57 -8.15 23.18
CA PHE A 79 -6.11 -7.81 24.49
C PHE A 79 -7.58 -8.21 24.61
N PRO A 80 -7.90 -9.51 24.41
CA PRO A 80 -9.28 -9.94 24.26
C PRO A 80 -10.05 -9.83 25.58
N SER A 81 -9.33 -9.83 26.72
CA SER A 81 -9.87 -9.66 28.08
C SER A 81 -10.78 -8.45 28.24
N ARG A 82 -10.51 -7.35 27.51
CA ARG A 82 -11.28 -6.10 27.58
C ARG A 82 -12.70 -6.19 27.03
N ASP A 83 -12.97 -7.18 26.17
CA ASP A 83 -14.23 -7.31 25.43
C ASP A 83 -14.98 -8.63 25.78
N LEU A 84 -14.52 -9.38 26.79
CA LEU A 84 -15.06 -10.71 27.13
C LEU A 84 -16.49 -10.71 27.66
N ASP A 85 -16.93 -9.66 28.36
CA ASP A 85 -18.31 -9.58 28.86
C ASP A 85 -19.32 -9.67 27.72
N ARG A 86 -19.00 -9.02 26.59
CA ARG A 86 -19.79 -9.11 25.36
C ARG A 86 -19.70 -10.51 24.76
N ALA A 87 -18.50 -11.11 24.69
CA ALA A 87 -18.30 -12.46 24.16
C ALA A 87 -19.11 -13.54 24.90
N ARG A 88 -19.22 -13.42 26.23
CA ARG A 88 -20.01 -14.33 27.08
C ARG A 88 -21.52 -14.23 26.83
N SER A 89 -22.00 -13.05 26.46
CA SER A 89 -23.43 -12.78 26.25
C SER A 89 -23.99 -13.25 24.90
N ILE A 90 -23.11 -13.51 23.93
CA ILE A 90 -23.51 -13.85 22.55
C ILE A 90 -23.57 -15.37 22.40
N THR A 91 -24.77 -15.90 22.19
CA THR A 91 -24.99 -17.31 21.88
C THR A 91 -24.74 -17.60 20.40
N THR A 92 -24.03 -18.67 20.11
CA THR A 92 -23.81 -19.19 18.76
C THR A 92 -24.77 -20.34 18.43
N THR A 93 -24.73 -20.82 17.19
CA THR A 93 -25.54 -21.96 16.74
C THR A 93 -25.11 -23.22 17.51
N GLY A 94 -25.97 -23.73 18.39
CA GLY A 94 -25.68 -24.92 19.21
C GLY A 94 -25.50 -24.66 20.72
N SER A 95 -25.89 -23.47 21.21
CA SER A 95 -25.92 -23.11 22.63
C SER A 95 -24.57 -22.84 23.31
N SER A 96 -23.45 -22.83 22.58
CA SER A 96 -22.16 -22.31 23.08
C SER A 96 -22.08 -20.79 22.88
N SER A 97 -21.49 -20.07 23.84
CA SER A 97 -21.19 -18.65 23.70
C SER A 97 -19.96 -18.42 22.80
N VAL A 98 -19.76 -17.19 22.32
CA VAL A 98 -18.51 -16.84 21.61
C VAL A 98 -17.29 -17.04 22.52
N PHE A 99 -17.44 -16.77 23.82
CA PHE A 99 -16.42 -17.04 24.82
C PHE A 99 -16.03 -18.53 24.87
N ASP A 100 -17.01 -19.43 24.80
CA ASP A 100 -16.75 -20.88 24.80
C ASP A 100 -15.97 -21.29 23.54
N LEU A 101 -16.28 -20.71 22.38
CA LEU A 101 -15.52 -20.93 21.15
C LEU A 101 -14.09 -20.39 21.25
N MET A 102 -13.91 -19.19 21.81
CA MET A 102 -12.58 -18.61 22.05
C MET A 102 -11.75 -19.49 22.99
N SER A 103 -12.40 -20.09 24.00
CA SER A 103 -11.77 -21.00 24.95
C SER A 103 -11.42 -22.35 24.30
N GLU A 104 -12.29 -22.85 23.42
CA GLU A 104 -12.11 -24.09 22.66
C GLU A 104 -10.92 -24.01 21.69
N VAL A 105 -10.79 -22.90 20.94
CA VAL A 105 -9.69 -22.75 19.97
C VAL A 105 -8.34 -22.45 20.62
N GLY A 106 -8.35 -21.86 21.82
CA GLY A 106 -7.13 -21.49 22.54
C GLY A 106 -6.36 -20.31 21.91
N GLY A 107 -5.19 -19.98 22.47
CA GLY A 107 -4.30 -18.92 21.97
C GLY A 107 -4.69 -17.49 22.35
N PHE A 108 -5.93 -17.24 22.79
CA PHE A 108 -6.34 -15.97 23.42
C PHE A 108 -6.02 -15.93 24.92
N GLU A 109 -5.68 -14.74 25.42
CA GLU A 109 -5.57 -14.48 26.86
C GLU A 109 -6.93 -14.10 27.45
N LEU A 110 -7.69 -15.11 27.86
CA LEU A 110 -9.07 -14.94 28.36
C LEU A 110 -9.15 -14.62 29.86
N GLU A 111 -8.02 -14.70 30.57
CA GLU A 111 -7.90 -14.40 32.00
C GLU A 111 -6.62 -13.58 32.20
N GLU A 112 -6.66 -12.54 33.03
CA GLU A 112 -5.45 -11.81 33.42
C GLU A 112 -4.61 -12.72 34.33
N THR A 113 -3.39 -13.04 33.91
CA THR A 113 -2.44 -13.83 34.72
C THR A 113 -1.21 -13.01 35.06
N ASP A 114 -0.73 -13.14 36.30
CA ASP A 114 0.50 -12.47 36.78
C ASP A 114 1.79 -13.06 36.17
N GLU A 115 1.70 -14.22 35.52
CA GLU A 115 2.84 -14.88 34.88
C GLU A 115 2.96 -14.45 33.41
N PRO A 116 4.13 -13.97 32.96
CA PRO A 116 4.35 -13.66 31.55
C PRO A 116 4.25 -14.96 30.74
N ARG A 117 3.38 -14.98 29.72
CA ARG A 117 3.32 -16.09 28.77
C ARG A 117 4.45 -16.00 27.76
N ASP A 118 5.11 -17.14 27.56
CA ASP A 118 6.18 -17.30 26.57
C ASP A 118 5.64 -17.46 25.14
N GLU A 119 4.35 -17.79 25.01
CA GLU A 119 3.69 -18.17 23.76
C GLU A 119 2.39 -17.35 23.54
N PHE A 120 2.36 -16.54 22.48
CA PHE A 120 1.29 -15.59 22.20
C PHE A 120 0.79 -15.72 20.75
N PHE A 121 -0.18 -16.61 20.54
CA PHE A 121 -0.67 -17.01 19.21
C PHE A 121 -2.03 -16.39 18.83
N HIS A 122 -2.21 -15.10 19.13
CA HIS A 122 -3.48 -14.39 18.92
C HIS A 122 -3.93 -14.30 17.45
N ILE A 123 -2.99 -14.29 16.50
CA ILE A 123 -3.27 -14.30 15.06
C ILE A 123 -3.81 -15.67 14.67
N GLU A 124 -3.10 -16.73 15.03
CA GLU A 124 -3.49 -18.12 14.77
C GLU A 124 -4.83 -18.45 15.43
N ALA A 125 -5.03 -17.99 16.66
CA ALA A 125 -6.30 -18.11 17.39
C ALA A 125 -7.45 -17.42 16.66
N SER A 126 -7.20 -16.25 16.04
CA SER A 126 -8.19 -15.54 15.23
C SER A 126 -8.58 -16.31 13.97
N PHE A 127 -7.61 -16.92 13.28
CA PHE A 127 -7.90 -17.81 12.15
C PHE A 127 -8.67 -19.06 12.59
N ALA A 128 -8.27 -19.69 13.70
CA ALA A 128 -8.96 -20.86 14.24
C ALA A 128 -10.40 -20.54 14.66
N LEU A 129 -10.63 -19.38 15.29
CA LEU A 129 -11.97 -18.90 15.65
C LEU A 129 -12.82 -18.64 14.40
N ALA A 130 -12.22 -18.05 13.35
CA ALA A 130 -12.90 -17.85 12.09
C ALA A 130 -13.28 -19.18 11.43
N GLU A 131 -12.36 -20.13 11.34
CA GLU A 131 -12.62 -21.49 10.83
C GLU A 131 -13.73 -22.17 11.63
N ARG A 132 -13.66 -22.11 12.95
CA ARG A 132 -14.69 -22.72 13.81
C ARG A 132 -16.07 -22.12 13.57
N ARG A 133 -16.12 -20.83 13.23
CA ARG A 133 -17.37 -20.09 12.96
C ARG A 133 -17.94 -20.35 11.57
N THR A 134 -17.08 -20.40 10.55
CA THR A 134 -17.50 -20.51 9.14
C THR A 134 -17.52 -21.94 8.63
N GLY A 135 -16.76 -22.83 9.26
CA GLY A 135 -16.44 -24.17 8.77
C GLY A 135 -15.36 -24.19 7.68
N ILE A 136 -14.72 -23.05 7.40
CA ILE A 136 -13.72 -22.90 6.35
C ILE A 136 -12.34 -22.63 6.96
N ALA A 137 -11.39 -23.52 6.69
CA ALA A 137 -9.98 -23.28 6.97
C ALA A 137 -9.37 -22.37 5.89
N VAL A 138 -8.86 -21.20 6.28
CA VAL A 138 -8.11 -20.33 5.36
C VAL A 138 -6.64 -20.77 5.38
N THR A 139 -6.30 -21.70 4.49
CA THR A 139 -4.92 -22.23 4.40
C THR A 139 -4.09 -21.48 3.37
N LYS A 140 -2.76 -21.67 3.42
CA LYS A 140 -1.86 -21.16 2.40
C LYS A 140 -2.20 -21.70 1.01
N GLU A 141 -2.49 -22.99 0.90
CA GLU A 141 -2.83 -23.64 -0.36
C GLU A 141 -4.14 -23.09 -0.94
N LEU A 142 -5.12 -22.75 -0.09
CA LEU A 142 -6.34 -22.07 -0.53
C LEU A 142 -6.01 -20.72 -1.16
N ILE A 143 -5.17 -19.91 -0.50
CA ILE A 143 -4.79 -18.59 -1.01
C ILE A 143 -3.99 -18.70 -2.31
N GLU A 144 -3.09 -19.68 -2.43
CA GLU A 144 -2.28 -19.86 -3.64
C GLU A 144 -3.07 -20.41 -4.84
N SER A 145 -4.15 -21.15 -4.61
CA SER A 145 -4.95 -21.79 -5.66
C SER A 145 -6.26 -21.06 -6.00
N ALA A 146 -6.73 -20.17 -5.14
CA ALA A 146 -7.97 -19.43 -5.37
C ALA A 146 -7.83 -18.41 -6.51
N GLU A 147 -8.85 -18.34 -7.36
CA GLU A 147 -8.95 -17.32 -8.40
C GLU A 147 -9.57 -16.04 -7.81
N PHE A 148 -8.73 -15.03 -7.61
CA PHE A 148 -9.17 -13.75 -7.07
C PHE A 148 -9.63 -12.79 -8.17
N THR A 149 -10.84 -12.28 -8.03
CA THR A 149 -11.24 -11.05 -8.71
C THR A 149 -10.69 -9.87 -7.93
N VAL A 150 -9.88 -9.04 -8.59
CA VAL A 150 -9.31 -7.83 -7.97
C VAL A 150 -10.29 -6.67 -8.11
N ALA A 151 -10.54 -5.96 -7.02
CA ALA A 151 -11.40 -4.79 -6.98
C ALA A 151 -10.71 -3.62 -6.25
N LEU A 152 -11.05 -2.40 -6.66
CA LEU A 152 -10.64 -1.16 -6.04
C LEU A 152 -11.82 -0.58 -5.25
N VAL A 153 -11.71 -0.56 -3.93
CA VAL A 153 -12.76 -0.09 -3.03
C VAL A 153 -12.44 1.32 -2.55
N PRO A 154 -13.27 2.34 -2.87
CA PRO A 154 -13.12 3.67 -2.29
C PRO A 154 -13.27 3.62 -0.78
N THR A 155 -12.29 4.16 -0.05
CA THR A 155 -12.37 4.25 1.43
C THR A 155 -12.75 5.66 1.90
N THR A 156 -13.02 6.58 0.96
CA THR A 156 -13.53 7.91 1.29
C THR A 156 -15.05 7.86 1.38
N THR A 157 -15.62 8.37 2.47
CA THR A 157 -17.07 8.60 2.60
C THR A 157 -17.52 9.89 1.89
N GLU A 158 -16.61 10.64 1.27
CA GLU A 158 -16.94 11.89 0.56
C GLU A 158 -17.62 11.62 -0.80
N PRO A 159 -18.87 12.09 -1.01
CA PRO A 159 -19.62 11.87 -2.25
C PRO A 159 -19.01 12.54 -3.51
N GLN A 160 -17.95 13.34 -3.38
CA GLN A 160 -17.41 14.19 -4.45
C GLN A 160 -16.29 13.54 -5.27
N ALA A 161 -15.88 12.31 -4.96
CA ALA A 161 -14.87 11.58 -5.75
C ALA A 161 -15.43 10.28 -6.38
N PRO A 162 -16.45 10.37 -7.25
CA PRO A 162 -17.03 9.19 -7.92
C PRO A 162 -16.03 8.44 -8.81
N TYR A 163 -14.84 8.99 -9.04
CA TYR A 163 -13.75 8.38 -9.83
C TYR A 163 -12.58 7.89 -8.97
N ALA A 164 -12.74 7.71 -7.65
CA ALA A 164 -11.63 7.26 -6.81
C ALA A 164 -10.99 5.95 -7.35
N HIS A 165 -11.81 5.06 -7.92
CA HIS A 165 -11.45 3.76 -8.51
C HIS A 165 -10.94 3.83 -9.96
N GLU A 166 -11.13 4.95 -10.67
CA GLU A 166 -10.60 5.14 -12.01
C GLU A 166 -9.33 5.99 -11.92
N MET A 167 -8.29 5.58 -12.63
CA MET A 167 -7.13 6.44 -12.82
C MET A 167 -7.62 7.79 -13.41
N PRO A 168 -7.26 8.94 -12.81
CA PRO A 168 -7.66 10.21 -13.38
C PRO A 168 -7.16 10.29 -14.82
N PRO A 169 -7.90 10.92 -15.75
CA PRO A 169 -7.45 11.04 -17.12
C PRO A 169 -6.10 11.77 -17.16
N ARG A 170 -5.17 11.25 -17.97
CA ARG A 170 -3.85 11.87 -18.16
C ARG A 170 -4.00 13.12 -19.04
N VAL A 171 -4.17 14.28 -18.41
CA VAL A 171 -4.31 15.58 -19.08
C VAL A 171 -3.03 16.41 -18.87
N PRO A 172 -2.23 16.67 -19.92
CA PRO A 172 -1.04 17.50 -19.83
C PRO A 172 -1.31 18.90 -19.26
N LEU A 173 -0.45 19.37 -18.37
CA LEU A 173 -0.50 20.68 -17.72
C LEU A 173 0.45 21.66 -18.42
N LEU A 174 0.13 22.00 -19.67
CA LEU A 174 0.95 22.85 -20.54
C LEU A 174 0.68 24.36 -20.39
N GLY A 175 -0.19 24.74 -19.46
CA GLY A 175 -0.51 26.14 -19.16
C GLY A 175 0.64 26.92 -18.51
N GLU A 176 0.41 28.20 -18.24
CA GLU A 176 1.39 29.09 -17.56
C GLU A 176 1.49 28.84 -16.05
N ARG A 177 0.52 28.13 -15.48
CA ARG A 177 0.47 27.78 -14.05
C ARG A 177 -0.10 26.38 -13.89
N ALA A 178 0.35 25.69 -12.85
CA ALA A 178 -0.27 24.48 -12.34
C ALA A 178 -0.20 24.49 -10.81
N THR A 179 -1.31 24.10 -10.19
CA THR A 179 -1.42 23.87 -8.75
C THR A 179 -0.90 22.49 -8.37
N TRP A 180 -0.55 22.30 -7.10
CA TRP A 180 -0.18 21.00 -6.58
C TRP A 180 -1.29 19.95 -6.80
N SER A 181 -2.56 20.32 -6.63
CA SER A 181 -3.68 19.41 -6.88
C SER A 181 -3.70 18.89 -8.33
N GLU A 182 -3.49 19.77 -9.30
CA GLU A 182 -3.47 19.40 -10.72
C GLU A 182 -2.27 18.49 -11.02
N VAL A 183 -1.08 18.86 -10.54
CA VAL A 183 0.14 18.06 -10.76
C VAL A 183 0.05 16.72 -10.06
N HIS A 184 -0.47 16.65 -8.84
CA HIS A 184 -0.70 15.41 -8.11
C HIS A 184 -1.75 14.52 -8.80
N GLN A 185 -2.81 15.09 -9.37
CA GLN A 185 -3.75 14.31 -10.18
C GLN A 185 -3.08 13.73 -11.43
N LEU A 186 -2.28 14.53 -12.14
CA LEU A 186 -1.52 14.06 -13.29
C LEU A 186 -0.50 12.97 -12.89
N TYR A 187 0.22 13.16 -11.79
CA TYR A 187 1.11 12.14 -11.21
C TYR A 187 0.36 10.85 -10.91
N ARG A 188 -0.80 10.96 -10.25
CA ARG A 188 -1.64 9.80 -9.97
C ARG A 188 -2.04 9.09 -11.25
N SER A 189 -2.36 9.79 -12.34
CA SER A 189 -2.71 9.20 -13.66
C SER A 189 -1.58 8.35 -14.29
N ALA A 190 -0.36 8.47 -13.76
CA ALA A 190 0.79 7.69 -14.21
C ALA A 190 1.06 6.44 -13.36
N GLY A 191 0.28 6.17 -12.31
CA GLY A 191 0.49 5.08 -11.35
C GLY A 191 0.62 3.67 -11.94
N GLU A 192 0.01 3.40 -13.10
CA GLU A 192 0.11 2.11 -13.81
C GLU A 192 1.07 2.15 -15.01
N SER A 193 1.79 3.25 -15.22
CA SER A 193 2.67 3.40 -16.38
C SER A 193 3.94 2.60 -16.19
N THR A 194 4.34 1.88 -17.22
CA THR A 194 5.73 1.46 -17.37
C THR A 194 6.61 2.67 -17.67
N VAL A 195 7.84 2.66 -17.15
CA VAL A 195 8.84 3.71 -17.38
C VAL A 195 10.12 3.05 -17.86
N HIS A 196 10.64 3.52 -19.00
CA HIS A 196 11.97 3.19 -19.48
C HIS A 196 12.75 4.50 -19.61
N ALA A 197 13.87 4.62 -18.91
CA ALA A 197 14.62 5.86 -18.85
C ALA A 197 16.08 5.64 -18.42
N THR A 198 16.88 6.69 -18.53
CA THR A 198 18.20 6.77 -17.92
C THR A 198 18.11 7.61 -16.65
N MET A 199 18.51 7.06 -15.50
CA MET A 199 18.67 7.80 -14.25
C MET A 199 20.12 8.29 -14.15
N VAL A 200 20.29 9.58 -13.87
CA VAL A 200 21.55 10.21 -13.50
C VAL A 200 21.47 10.58 -12.02
N LEU A 201 22.36 10.02 -11.23
CA LEU A 201 22.57 10.36 -9.82
C LEU A 201 23.82 11.24 -9.72
N SER A 202 23.72 12.35 -9.01
CA SER A 202 24.84 13.25 -8.72
C SER A 202 24.90 13.52 -7.23
N GLU A 203 26.05 13.24 -6.59
CA GLU A 203 26.28 13.43 -5.16
C GLU A 203 27.45 14.38 -4.91
N ASP A 204 27.27 15.35 -4.02
CA ASP A 204 28.33 16.24 -3.54
C ASP A 204 28.89 15.72 -2.22
N GLN A 205 30.05 15.07 -2.28
CA GLN A 205 30.76 14.57 -1.11
C GLN A 205 31.91 15.51 -0.73
N GLY A 206 31.59 16.77 -0.38
CA GLY A 206 32.52 17.67 0.30
C GLY A 206 33.85 17.92 -0.43
N GLY A 207 33.82 17.94 -1.77
CA GLY A 207 34.99 18.23 -2.61
C GLY A 207 35.12 17.41 -3.89
N SER A 208 34.30 16.36 -4.08
CA SER A 208 34.20 15.61 -5.34
C SER A 208 32.72 15.33 -5.69
N GLU A 209 32.37 15.56 -6.94
CA GLU A 209 31.06 15.21 -7.51
C GLU A 209 31.14 13.77 -8.03
N GLU A 210 30.46 12.83 -7.37
CA GLU A 210 30.25 11.49 -7.92
C GLU A 210 29.01 11.51 -8.81
N ARG A 211 29.17 10.98 -10.03
CA ARG A 211 28.09 10.88 -11.01
C ARG A 211 27.93 9.44 -11.45
N LEU A 212 26.74 8.89 -11.24
CA LEU A 212 26.35 7.55 -11.67
C LEU A 212 25.22 7.64 -12.69
N GLU A 213 25.27 6.82 -13.72
CA GLU A 213 24.28 6.78 -14.78
C GLU A 213 23.85 5.33 -15.03
N VAL A 214 22.54 5.08 -15.00
CA VAL A 214 21.97 3.73 -15.18
C VAL A 214 20.75 3.81 -16.09
N GLU A 215 20.64 2.89 -17.03
CA GLU A 215 19.40 2.65 -17.77
C GLU A 215 18.48 1.76 -16.93
N PHE A 216 17.19 2.04 -16.90
CA PHE A 216 16.25 1.22 -16.15
C PHE A 216 14.90 1.04 -16.84
N TRP A 217 14.28 -0.07 -16.49
CA TRP A 217 12.90 -0.42 -16.81
C TRP A 217 12.14 -0.60 -15.52
N TYR A 218 11.00 0.08 -15.39
CA TYR A 218 10.13 0.05 -14.24
C TYR A 218 8.73 -0.36 -14.69
N SER A 219 8.21 -1.43 -14.10
CA SER A 219 6.81 -1.81 -14.19
C SER A 219 6.21 -1.83 -12.77
N PRO A 220 5.12 -1.09 -12.51
CA PRO A 220 4.53 -1.03 -11.17
C PRO A 220 4.05 -2.40 -10.66
N PHE A 221 3.80 -3.35 -11.57
CA PHE A 221 3.28 -4.68 -11.24
C PHE A 221 4.28 -5.81 -11.47
N GLU A 222 5.33 -5.61 -12.27
CA GLU A 222 6.28 -6.68 -12.59
C GLU A 222 7.62 -6.52 -11.90
N GLY A 223 8.09 -5.29 -11.65
CA GLY A 223 9.36 -5.05 -10.95
C GLY A 223 10.22 -3.97 -11.58
N VAL A 224 11.52 -3.98 -11.25
CA VAL A 224 12.51 -3.01 -11.75
C VAL A 224 13.74 -3.72 -12.23
N ARG A 225 14.28 -3.28 -13.37
CA ARG A 225 15.57 -3.71 -13.91
C ARG A 225 16.46 -2.49 -14.10
N GLN A 226 17.71 -2.58 -13.69
CA GLN A 226 18.74 -1.57 -13.93
C GLN A 226 19.92 -2.19 -14.69
N ALA A 227 20.46 -1.46 -15.66
CA ALA A 227 21.66 -1.82 -16.41
C ALA A 227 22.61 -0.63 -16.52
N ASP A 228 23.90 -0.91 -16.60
CA ASP A 228 24.97 0.04 -16.88
C ASP A 228 25.91 -0.51 -17.97
N ASP A 229 27.04 0.16 -18.19
CA ASP A 229 28.02 -0.22 -19.22
C ASP A 229 28.57 -1.66 -19.06
N ASP A 230 28.55 -2.19 -17.83
CA ASP A 230 28.99 -3.56 -17.49
C ASP A 230 27.83 -4.58 -17.55
N GLY A 231 26.64 -4.17 -18.02
CA GLY A 231 25.47 -5.02 -18.21
C GLY A 231 24.46 -4.93 -17.07
N LEU A 232 23.85 -6.07 -16.70
CA LEU A 232 22.82 -6.11 -15.65
C LEU A 232 23.41 -5.67 -14.31
N LEU A 233 22.84 -4.60 -13.74
CA LEU A 233 23.26 -4.03 -12.47
C LEU A 233 22.37 -4.50 -11.32
N SER A 234 21.05 -4.46 -11.51
CA SER A 234 20.10 -5.04 -10.57
C SER A 234 18.78 -5.42 -11.22
N VAL A 235 18.05 -6.34 -10.61
CA VAL A 235 16.68 -6.68 -10.98
C VAL A 235 15.89 -7.10 -9.76
N SER A 236 14.67 -6.58 -9.63
CA SER A 236 13.66 -7.05 -8.69
C SER A 236 12.39 -7.45 -9.43
N ASP A 237 11.70 -8.46 -8.91
CA ASP A 237 10.39 -8.90 -9.41
C ASP A 237 9.25 -8.52 -8.45
N SER A 238 8.01 -8.78 -8.90
CA SER A 238 6.80 -8.51 -8.14
C SER A 238 6.66 -9.32 -6.85
N SER A 239 7.41 -10.43 -6.71
CA SER A 239 7.42 -11.27 -5.51
C SER A 239 8.37 -10.73 -4.43
N GLY A 240 9.13 -9.67 -4.73
CA GLY A 240 10.10 -9.07 -3.83
C GLY A 240 11.47 -9.75 -3.87
N ARG A 241 11.70 -10.69 -4.79
CA ARG A 241 13.06 -11.21 -5.05
C ARG A 241 13.89 -10.09 -5.65
N LEU A 242 15.15 -10.00 -5.23
CA LEU A 242 16.10 -8.99 -5.67
C LEU A 242 17.44 -9.65 -5.96
N TRP A 243 18.04 -9.28 -7.08
CA TRP A 243 19.43 -9.56 -7.41
C TRP A 243 20.14 -8.26 -7.77
N HIS A 244 21.42 -8.14 -7.40
CA HIS A 244 22.29 -7.06 -7.84
C HIS A 244 23.72 -7.52 -8.03
N ARG A 245 24.46 -6.82 -8.88
CA ARG A 245 25.86 -7.10 -9.16
C ARG A 245 26.74 -6.55 -8.04
N GLY A 246 27.49 -7.43 -7.39
CA GLY A 246 28.46 -7.06 -6.34
C GLY A 246 27.90 -7.19 -4.92
N PRO A 247 28.71 -6.85 -3.90
CA PRO A 247 28.36 -7.07 -2.49
C PRO A 247 27.39 -6.03 -1.91
N TYR A 248 27.09 -4.96 -2.64
CA TYR A 248 26.23 -3.86 -2.19
C TYR A 248 25.19 -3.53 -3.25
N ALA A 249 23.99 -3.16 -2.80
CA ALA A 249 22.94 -2.67 -3.69
C ALA A 249 23.40 -1.39 -4.43
N PRO A 250 22.92 -1.16 -5.67
CA PRO A 250 23.20 0.07 -6.37
C PRO A 250 22.76 1.29 -5.58
N SER A 251 23.54 2.38 -5.65
CA SER A 251 23.16 3.66 -5.06
C SER A 251 21.97 4.32 -5.78
N THR A 252 21.62 3.85 -6.97
CA THR A 252 20.51 4.32 -7.81
C THR A 252 19.22 3.56 -7.52
N TRP A 253 18.15 4.28 -7.17
CA TRP A 253 16.82 3.72 -6.86
C TRP A 253 15.72 4.34 -7.74
N PRO A 254 15.60 3.93 -9.01
CA PRO A 254 14.62 4.50 -9.94
C PRO A 254 13.17 4.33 -9.49
N ASP A 255 12.84 3.20 -8.87
CA ASP A 255 11.52 2.95 -8.28
C ASP A 255 11.14 3.99 -7.23
N GLN A 256 12.11 4.39 -6.40
CA GLN A 256 11.90 5.38 -5.35
C GLN A 256 11.69 6.78 -5.90
N LEU A 257 12.22 7.09 -7.10
CA LEU A 257 11.94 8.35 -7.78
C LEU A 257 10.60 8.31 -8.51
N VAL A 258 10.31 7.26 -9.29
CA VAL A 258 9.03 7.13 -10.02
C VAL A 258 7.86 7.06 -9.03
N ALA A 259 7.99 6.26 -7.97
CA ALA A 259 7.01 6.13 -6.90
C ALA A 259 7.33 7.07 -5.71
N ILE A 260 7.67 8.34 -5.98
CA ILE A 260 8.15 9.30 -4.98
C ILE A 260 7.27 9.43 -3.72
N HIS A 261 5.96 9.20 -3.84
CA HIS A 261 5.04 9.20 -2.71
C HIS A 261 5.41 8.17 -1.61
N ARG A 262 6.09 7.08 -1.97
CA ARG A 262 6.53 6.03 -1.03
C ARG A 262 7.63 6.50 -0.09
N ARG A 263 8.29 7.65 -0.37
CA ARG A 263 9.32 8.23 0.50
C ARG A 263 8.76 8.99 1.70
N TRP A 264 7.47 9.35 1.69
CA TRP A 264 6.82 10.04 2.80
C TRP A 264 6.21 9.07 3.80
N ASP A 265 6.03 9.55 5.04
CA ASP A 265 5.35 8.79 6.07
C ASP A 265 3.93 8.38 5.63
N GLN A 266 3.44 7.26 6.17
CA GLN A 266 2.10 6.78 5.87
C GLN A 266 1.00 7.56 6.61
N LEU A 267 1.37 8.48 7.51
CA LEU A 267 0.42 9.24 8.33
C LEU A 267 -0.15 10.44 7.58
N THR A 268 0.65 11.04 6.68
CA THR A 268 0.28 12.20 5.88
C THR A 268 0.09 11.78 4.44
N SER A 269 -1.15 11.89 3.94
CA SER A 269 -1.42 11.65 2.52
C SER A 269 -0.52 12.53 1.64
N PHE A 270 0.16 11.92 0.66
CA PHE A 270 1.09 12.64 -0.23
C PHE A 270 0.46 13.88 -0.87
N ARG A 271 -0.84 13.84 -1.21
CA ARG A 271 -1.61 14.98 -1.76
C ARG A 271 -1.68 16.20 -0.83
N LEU A 272 -1.45 16.02 0.46
CA LEU A 272 -1.56 17.06 1.49
C LEU A 272 -0.19 17.48 2.05
N VAL A 273 0.90 16.91 1.53
CA VAL A 273 2.26 17.31 1.90
C VAL A 273 2.57 18.74 1.46
N ILE A 274 1.93 19.19 0.39
CA ILE A 274 1.95 20.58 -0.10
C ILE A 274 0.52 21.11 -0.08
N ASP A 275 0.35 22.43 0.14
CA ASP A 275 -0.94 23.09 -0.01
C ASP A 275 -1.55 22.74 -1.39
N PRO A 276 -2.77 22.17 -1.45
CA PRO A 276 -3.44 21.81 -2.70
C PRO A 276 -3.52 22.94 -3.75
N THR A 277 -3.51 24.20 -3.30
CA THR A 277 -3.56 25.40 -4.13
C THR A 277 -2.17 26.02 -4.41
N GLY A 278 -1.13 25.48 -3.79
CA GLY A 278 0.26 25.89 -3.99
C GLY A 278 0.65 25.78 -5.46
N LEU A 279 1.31 26.82 -5.99
CA LEU A 279 1.73 26.88 -7.39
C LEU A 279 3.11 26.26 -7.57
N GLY A 280 3.25 25.43 -8.60
CA GLY A 280 4.54 24.91 -9.02
C GLY A 280 5.36 25.98 -9.76
N THR A 281 6.68 25.89 -9.64
CA THR A 281 7.61 26.68 -10.44
C THR A 281 7.84 25.99 -11.79
N VAL A 282 7.71 26.71 -12.91
CA VAL A 282 8.04 26.16 -14.23
C VAL A 282 9.54 25.89 -14.29
N THR A 283 9.92 24.68 -14.68
CA THR A 283 11.31 24.30 -14.91
C THR A 283 11.43 23.41 -16.15
N GLU A 284 12.66 23.04 -16.51
CA GLU A 284 12.96 22.09 -17.57
C GLU A 284 13.94 21.03 -17.06
N VAL A 285 13.63 19.76 -17.33
CA VAL A 285 14.46 18.61 -16.96
C VAL A 285 14.62 17.72 -18.18
N GLY A 286 15.86 17.52 -18.63
CA GLY A 286 16.15 16.67 -19.80
C GLY A 286 15.39 17.08 -21.08
N GLY A 287 15.17 18.38 -21.31
CA GLY A 287 14.41 18.89 -22.45
C GLY A 287 12.88 18.80 -22.31
N ARG A 288 12.37 18.39 -21.14
CA ARG A 288 10.94 18.29 -20.85
C ARG A 288 10.52 19.40 -19.90
N ARG A 289 9.43 20.09 -20.23
CA ARG A 289 8.78 21.05 -19.32
C ARG A 289 8.29 20.32 -18.07
N ALA A 290 8.58 20.87 -16.90
CA ALA A 290 8.19 20.30 -15.62
C ALA A 290 7.67 21.38 -14.65
N TRP A 291 6.97 20.92 -13.62
CA TRP A 291 6.49 21.71 -12.48
C TRP A 291 7.24 21.29 -11.23
N GLU A 292 8.00 22.22 -10.66
CA GLU A 292 8.81 21.98 -9.46
C GLU A 292 8.11 22.48 -8.20
N PHE A 293 8.15 21.66 -7.16
CA PHE A 293 7.61 21.98 -5.84
C PHE A 293 8.67 21.75 -4.78
N VAL A 294 8.71 22.66 -3.80
CA VAL A 294 9.51 22.50 -2.57
C VAL A 294 8.67 21.75 -1.56
N PHE A 295 9.21 20.65 -1.04
CA PHE A 295 8.53 19.82 -0.07
C PHE A 295 8.92 20.23 1.36
N PRO A 296 8.04 20.07 2.35
CA PRO A 296 8.40 20.29 3.74
C PRO A 296 9.53 19.34 4.16
N PRO A 297 10.44 19.80 5.04
CA PRO A 297 11.60 19.02 5.44
C PRO A 297 11.17 17.70 6.08
N TYR A 298 11.65 16.60 5.51
CA TYR A 298 11.54 15.25 6.05
C TYR A 298 12.95 14.68 6.16
N ILE A 299 13.25 13.95 7.24
CA ILE A 299 14.63 13.57 7.64
C ILE A 299 15.41 12.92 6.49
N PHE A 300 14.72 12.22 5.57
CA PHE A 300 15.31 11.56 4.40
C PHE A 300 14.59 11.88 3.08
N GLY A 301 13.73 12.91 3.05
CA GLY A 301 12.93 13.26 1.87
C GLY A 301 13.63 14.30 0.99
N PRO A 302 13.31 14.34 -0.32
CA PRO A 302 13.81 15.41 -1.17
C PRO A 302 13.22 16.76 -0.74
N VAL A 303 14.02 17.81 -0.88
CA VAL A 303 13.63 19.20 -0.63
C VAL A 303 12.91 19.80 -1.82
N ALA A 304 13.17 19.31 -3.03
CA ALA A 304 12.47 19.74 -4.24
C ALA A 304 12.24 18.56 -5.19
N VAL A 305 11.09 18.54 -5.87
CA VAL A 305 10.77 17.53 -6.90
C VAL A 305 10.15 18.22 -8.12
N ALA A 306 10.67 17.93 -9.30
CA ALA A 306 10.15 18.39 -10.58
C ALA A 306 9.34 17.27 -11.26
N PHE A 307 8.07 17.53 -11.54
CA PHE A 307 7.15 16.59 -12.19
C PHE A 307 6.94 16.97 -13.65
N ASP A 308 7.02 16.00 -14.57
CA ASP A 308 6.81 16.22 -16.00
C ASP A 308 5.43 16.82 -16.28
N ALA A 309 5.38 17.94 -17.01
CA ALA A 309 4.12 18.61 -17.32
C ALA A 309 3.22 17.80 -18.25
N ASN A 310 3.76 16.84 -19.00
CA ASN A 310 2.96 16.01 -19.91
C ASN A 310 2.39 14.75 -19.24
N THR A 311 3.14 14.16 -18.32
CA THR A 311 2.84 12.82 -17.81
C THR A 311 2.71 12.74 -16.31
N GLY A 312 3.20 13.74 -15.58
CA GLY A 312 3.15 13.80 -14.12
C GLY A 312 4.19 12.95 -13.43
N ILE A 313 5.03 12.18 -14.12
CA ILE A 313 6.10 11.42 -13.47
C ILE A 313 7.16 12.38 -12.89
N PRO A 314 7.75 12.07 -11.73
CA PRO A 314 8.91 12.79 -11.22
C PRO A 314 10.09 12.65 -12.19
N LEU A 315 10.62 13.78 -12.66
CA LEU A 315 11.80 13.84 -13.52
C LEU A 315 13.06 14.19 -12.75
N ARG A 316 12.95 14.93 -11.64
CA ARG A 316 14.08 15.27 -10.79
C ARG A 316 13.66 15.30 -9.33
N ALA A 317 14.50 14.79 -8.45
CA ALA A 317 14.40 14.99 -7.01
C ALA A 317 15.75 15.47 -6.46
N GLU A 318 15.71 16.51 -5.63
CA GLU A 318 16.89 17.10 -4.99
C GLU A 318 16.80 16.92 -3.49
N SER A 319 17.90 16.48 -2.87
CA SER A 319 18.09 16.32 -1.42
C SER A 319 19.40 17.00 -1.00
N SER A 320 19.67 17.07 0.31
CA SER A 320 20.93 17.64 0.81
C SER A 320 22.15 16.88 0.26
N GLY A 321 22.80 17.44 -0.77
CA GLY A 321 24.00 16.87 -1.39
C GLY A 321 23.73 15.75 -2.42
N ARG A 322 22.48 15.56 -2.86
CA ARG A 322 22.13 14.50 -3.82
C ARG A 322 21.04 14.96 -4.80
N THR A 323 21.26 14.74 -6.09
CA THR A 323 20.28 14.97 -7.16
C THR A 323 20.06 13.70 -7.96
N GLU A 324 18.80 13.34 -8.15
CA GLU A 324 18.36 12.22 -8.98
C GLU A 324 17.58 12.80 -10.17
N GLU A 325 18.02 12.56 -11.40
CA GLU A 325 17.42 13.10 -12.62
C GLU A 325 17.12 11.98 -13.63
N LEU A 326 15.96 12.04 -14.29
CA LEU A 326 15.58 11.14 -15.37
C LEU A 326 15.79 11.79 -16.74
N ARG A 327 16.33 11.00 -17.68
CA ARG A 327 16.56 11.35 -19.09
C ARG A 327 15.98 10.29 -20.00
N ASN A 328 15.77 10.66 -21.27
CA ASN A 328 15.30 9.75 -22.32
C ASN A 328 14.01 8.99 -21.94
N VAL A 329 13.11 9.64 -21.19
CA VAL A 329 12.00 8.94 -20.55
C VAL A 329 10.91 8.55 -21.54
N ILE A 330 10.69 7.25 -21.68
CA ILE A 330 9.62 6.62 -22.46
C ILE A 330 8.61 6.03 -21.48
N LEU A 331 7.31 6.30 -21.71
CA LEU A 331 6.23 5.76 -20.90
C LEU A 331 5.36 4.78 -21.68
N ASN A 332 4.73 3.87 -20.95
CA ASN A 332 3.77 2.90 -21.47
C ASN A 332 4.36 2.01 -22.58
N GLU A 333 5.67 1.79 -22.55
CA GLU A 333 6.32 0.78 -23.38
C GLU A 333 5.93 -0.61 -22.85
N SER A 334 5.53 -1.51 -23.75
CA SER A 334 5.25 -2.90 -23.38
C SER A 334 6.57 -3.63 -23.15
N PHE A 335 6.73 -4.21 -21.98
CA PHE A 335 7.91 -5.01 -21.65
C PHE A 335 7.65 -6.50 -21.88
N SER A 336 8.73 -7.23 -22.11
CA SER A 336 8.69 -8.70 -22.15
C SER A 336 8.58 -9.24 -20.73
N GLU A 337 7.79 -10.29 -20.52
CA GLU A 337 7.66 -10.99 -19.23
C GLU A 337 9.02 -11.45 -18.68
N ASN A 338 10.00 -11.68 -19.55
CA ASN A 338 11.33 -12.13 -19.17
C ASN A 338 12.25 -10.99 -18.67
N LEU A 339 11.84 -9.73 -18.80
CA LEU A 339 12.70 -8.59 -18.49
C LEU A 339 13.06 -8.51 -17.00
N PHE A 340 12.12 -8.91 -16.14
CA PHE A 340 12.21 -8.83 -14.68
C PHE A 340 12.57 -10.17 -14.01
N ILE A 341 12.96 -11.19 -14.79
CA ILE A 341 13.41 -12.46 -14.24
C ILE A 341 14.70 -12.25 -13.43
N VAL A 342 14.61 -12.59 -12.14
CA VAL A 342 15.75 -12.56 -11.22
C VAL A 342 16.68 -13.75 -11.51
N PRO A 343 17.98 -13.52 -11.77
CA PRO A 343 18.96 -14.58 -11.93
C PRO A 343 19.02 -15.52 -10.71
N ASP A 344 19.41 -16.76 -10.94
CA ASP A 344 19.63 -17.77 -9.90
C ASP A 344 20.87 -17.49 -9.04
#